data_AF-A0A3M1R5S4-F1
#
_entry.id   AF-A0A3M1R5S4-F1
#
_cell.length_a   1.000
_cell.length_b   1.000
_cell.length_c   1.000
_cell.angle_alpha   90.00
_cell.angle_beta   90.00
_cell.angle_gamma   90.00
#
_symmetry.space_group_name_H-M   'P 1'
#
loop_
_entity.id
_entity.type
_entity.pdbx_description
1 polymer ?
#
loop_
_entity_poly.entity_id
_entity_poly.type
_entity_poly.pdbx_seq_one_letter_code
_entity_poly.pdbx_strand_id
1 'polypeptide(L)'
;MRFADRRTRLRIGSRRWFLEDIKFRVPKGARYAAVMCILGMNGTAWFDSVSFTVPRPLPWETAETKNYVFHWLPEKPLPPQAMQTQQRLFDEVCSRLGIHSPVRIQYYFYPDSATIRRQLGLKGAMYVSWTDRELHTVDPIDRHEFIHFITDPYGQPPRAMAEGLVYYLSDNFAGYPVDKIAAYRLHYGQLVPLSQLINYGEFVRLDRSLTIPVAASLTGFLIRRFGTEKYLELLGRINGVNSWEPFASAIEAVYGMSMVDIEGAWKAYLRGIDFSELPKPGNVQSSDKP
;
A
#
# COMPACT_ATOMS: atom_id res chain seq x y z
N MET A 1 -23.53 23.90 -24.62
CA MET A 1 -22.79 23.06 -25.58
C MET A 1 -23.79 22.08 -26.18
N ARG A 2 -23.93 22.00 -27.51
CA ARG A 2 -24.76 20.95 -28.14
C ARG A 2 -23.88 19.72 -28.27
N PHE A 3 -24.26 18.63 -27.60
CA PHE A 3 -23.55 17.35 -27.66
C PHE A 3 -24.09 16.43 -28.79
N ALA A 4 -25.28 16.75 -29.31
CA ALA A 4 -25.85 16.09 -30.49
C ALA A 4 -25.20 16.60 -31.78
N ASP A 5 -25.14 15.73 -32.79
CA ASP A 5 -24.85 16.17 -34.16
C ASP A 5 -25.80 17.33 -34.52
N ARG A 6 -25.35 18.29 -35.34
CA ARG A 6 -26.17 19.48 -35.64
C ARG A 6 -27.48 19.15 -36.40
N ARG A 7 -27.70 17.88 -36.75
CA ARG A 7 -28.81 17.39 -37.58
C ARG A 7 -29.95 16.81 -36.74
N THR A 8 -29.67 16.35 -35.52
CA THR A 8 -30.67 15.73 -34.65
C THR A 8 -31.33 16.77 -33.74
N ARG A 9 -32.67 16.83 -33.74
CA ARG A 9 -33.42 17.69 -32.82
C ARG A 9 -33.23 17.17 -31.39
N LEU A 10 -32.70 18.02 -30.51
CA LEU A 10 -32.57 17.74 -29.08
C LEU A 10 -33.91 17.32 -28.50
N ARG A 11 -33.98 16.10 -27.96
CA ARG A 11 -35.13 15.63 -27.20
C ARG A 11 -35.11 16.29 -25.82
N ILE A 12 -36.28 16.77 -25.38
CA ILE A 12 -36.45 17.43 -24.09
C ILE A 12 -36.72 16.34 -23.05
N GLY A 13 -35.98 16.40 -21.93
CA GLY A 13 -36.20 15.56 -20.75
C GLY A 13 -36.30 16.43 -19.50
N SER A 14 -36.61 15.81 -18.37
CA SER A 14 -36.65 16.48 -17.05
C SER A 14 -35.26 16.82 -16.49
N ARG A 15 -34.19 16.35 -17.14
CA ARG A 15 -32.79 16.64 -16.79
C ARG A 15 -32.05 17.24 -17.98
N ARG A 16 -31.03 18.06 -17.69
CA ARG A 16 -30.11 18.58 -18.71
C ARG A 16 -29.25 17.44 -19.27
N TRP A 17 -28.90 17.52 -20.56
CA TRP A 17 -27.92 16.64 -21.18
C TRP A 17 -26.56 16.78 -20.49
N PHE A 18 -25.91 15.65 -20.21
CA PHE A 18 -24.55 15.57 -19.68
C PHE A 18 -23.78 14.46 -20.39
N LEU A 19 -22.46 14.54 -20.35
CA LEU A 19 -21.57 13.51 -20.87
C LEU A 19 -21.19 12.57 -19.73
N GLU A 20 -21.30 11.27 -19.97
CA GLU A 20 -20.84 10.22 -19.06
C GLU A 20 -19.73 9.43 -19.76
N ASP A 21 -18.58 9.26 -19.10
CA ASP A 21 -17.48 8.40 -19.54
C ASP A 21 -17.25 7.32 -18.48
N ILE A 22 -17.38 6.06 -18.86
CA ILE A 22 -17.23 4.91 -17.98
C ILE A 22 -16.09 4.05 -18.51
N LYS A 23 -15.05 3.89 -17.70
CA LYS A 23 -13.93 2.99 -17.98
C LYS A 23 -14.07 1.74 -17.13
N PHE A 24 -13.87 0.58 -17.75
CA PHE A 24 -13.85 -0.70 -17.07
C PHE A 24 -12.76 -1.62 -17.64
N ARG A 25 -12.24 -2.51 -16.81
CA ARG A 25 -11.25 -3.51 -17.24
C ARG A 25 -11.95 -4.56 -18.10
N VAL A 26 -11.47 -4.78 -19.30
CA VAL A 26 -11.91 -5.91 -20.13
C VAL A 26 -11.18 -7.17 -19.63
N PRO A 27 -11.89 -8.21 -19.20
CA PRO A 27 -11.26 -9.43 -18.71
C PRO A 27 -10.34 -10.07 -19.76
N LYS A 28 -9.23 -10.66 -19.30
CA LYS A 28 -8.31 -11.38 -20.19
C LYS A 28 -9.05 -12.50 -20.92
N GLY A 29 -8.90 -12.56 -22.24
CA GLY A 29 -9.56 -13.57 -23.07
C GLY A 29 -11.00 -13.22 -23.48
N ALA A 30 -11.53 -12.05 -23.08
CA ALA A 30 -12.81 -11.57 -23.59
C ALA A 30 -12.75 -11.46 -25.12
N ARG A 31 -13.70 -12.13 -25.79
CA ARG A 31 -13.81 -12.11 -27.26
C ARG A 31 -14.84 -11.10 -27.76
N TYR A 32 -15.68 -10.61 -26.86
CA TYR A 32 -16.79 -9.73 -27.15
C TYR A 32 -17.01 -8.77 -26.00
N ALA A 33 -17.41 -7.54 -26.33
CA ALA A 33 -17.88 -6.55 -25.39
C ALA A 33 -19.11 -5.87 -25.99
N ALA A 34 -20.13 -5.66 -25.15
CA ALA A 34 -21.34 -4.93 -25.52
C ALA A 34 -21.56 -3.78 -24.53
N VAL A 35 -22.13 -2.69 -25.04
CA VAL A 35 -22.67 -1.61 -24.21
C VAL A 35 -24.18 -1.74 -24.23
N MET A 36 -24.79 -1.81 -23.04
CA MET A 36 -26.24 -1.87 -22.87
C MET A 36 -26.68 -0.71 -21.97
N CYS A 37 -27.72 0.00 -22.40
CA CYS A 37 -28.35 1.04 -21.61
C CYS A 37 -29.65 0.48 -21.02
N ILE A 38 -29.73 0.39 -19.68
CA ILE A 38 -30.89 -0.16 -18.98
C ILE A 38 -31.57 0.96 -18.20
N LEU A 39 -32.89 1.08 -18.32
CA LEU A 39 -33.70 1.93 -17.46
C LEU A 39 -34.06 1.15 -16.20
N GLY A 40 -33.50 1.55 -15.05
CA GLY A 40 -33.81 0.93 -13.75
C GLY A 40 -35.14 1.36 -13.12
N MET A 41 -35.92 2.22 -13.79
CA MET A 41 -37.17 2.78 -13.30
C MET A 41 -38.10 3.16 -14.47
N ASN A 42 -39.39 3.33 -14.18
CA ASN A 42 -40.38 3.76 -15.17
C ASN A 42 -40.05 5.15 -15.72
N GLY A 43 -40.09 5.30 -17.04
CA GLY A 43 -39.88 6.59 -17.72
C GLY A 43 -39.23 6.44 -19.10
N THR A 44 -38.72 7.55 -19.61
CA THR A 44 -38.00 7.63 -20.89
C THR A 44 -36.62 8.23 -20.66
N ALA A 45 -35.57 7.61 -21.20
CA ALA A 45 -34.27 8.26 -21.33
C ALA A 45 -33.87 8.38 -22.80
N TRP A 46 -33.07 9.39 -23.08
CA TRP A 46 -32.49 9.66 -24.38
C TRP A 46 -30.98 9.51 -24.26
N PHE A 47 -30.39 8.71 -25.14
CA PHE A 47 -28.95 8.55 -25.26
C PHE A 47 -28.55 9.10 -26.63
N ASP A 48 -27.40 9.76 -26.69
CA ASP A 48 -26.83 10.27 -27.92
C ASP A 48 -25.32 10.04 -27.88
N SER A 49 -24.70 9.85 -29.04
CA SER A 49 -23.26 9.69 -29.19
C SER A 49 -22.64 8.60 -28.29
N VAL A 50 -23.37 7.49 -28.10
CA VAL A 50 -22.85 6.31 -27.39
C VAL A 50 -21.72 5.73 -28.22
N SER A 51 -20.52 5.75 -27.66
CA SER A 51 -19.33 5.17 -28.28
C SER A 51 -18.67 4.20 -27.34
N PHE A 52 -18.01 3.20 -27.91
CA PHE A 52 -17.24 2.22 -27.19
C PHE A 52 -15.89 2.10 -27.86
N THR A 53 -14.83 2.30 -27.08
CA THR A 53 -13.45 2.21 -27.59
C THR A 53 -12.70 1.21 -26.73
N VAL A 54 -12.20 0.14 -27.36
CA VAL A 54 -11.18 -0.72 -26.78
C VAL A 54 -9.84 -0.20 -27.30
N PRO A 55 -9.06 0.54 -26.50
CA PRO A 55 -7.74 0.95 -26.94
C PRO A 55 -6.90 -0.29 -27.21
N ARG A 56 -5.95 -0.20 -28.17
CA ARG A 56 -4.95 -1.25 -28.31
C ARG A 56 -4.23 -1.41 -26.98
N PRO A 57 -3.94 -2.65 -26.54
CA PRO A 57 -3.12 -2.88 -25.36
C PRO A 57 -1.80 -2.12 -25.50
N LEU A 58 -1.27 -1.63 -24.38
CA LEU A 58 0.08 -1.12 -24.37
C LEU A 58 1.06 -2.22 -24.83
N PRO A 59 2.11 -1.86 -25.57
CA PRO A 59 3.08 -2.81 -26.09
C PRO A 59 4.04 -3.27 -24.98
N TRP A 60 3.52 -3.89 -23.92
CA TRP A 60 4.32 -4.35 -22.80
C TRP A 60 5.36 -5.38 -23.27
N GLU A 61 6.62 -5.09 -22.98
CA GLU A 61 7.68 -6.09 -22.94
C GLU A 61 7.66 -6.78 -21.58
N THR A 62 8.01 -8.07 -21.56
CA THR A 62 7.94 -8.87 -20.33
C THR A 62 9.19 -9.71 -20.09
N ALA A 63 9.50 -9.92 -18.82
CA ALA A 63 10.49 -10.89 -18.36
C ALA A 63 10.11 -11.42 -16.98
N GLU A 64 10.64 -12.57 -16.61
CA GLU A 64 10.27 -13.25 -15.37
C GLU A 64 11.48 -13.52 -14.48
N THR A 65 11.21 -13.52 -13.18
CA THR A 65 12.08 -14.11 -12.15
C THR A 65 11.25 -15.11 -11.35
N LYS A 66 11.79 -15.65 -10.25
CA LYS A 66 11.08 -16.61 -9.40
C LYS A 66 9.76 -16.02 -8.87
N ASN A 67 9.77 -14.77 -8.42
CA ASN A 67 8.64 -14.16 -7.71
C ASN A 67 7.99 -12.99 -8.47
N TYR A 68 8.47 -12.67 -9.68
CA TYR A 68 7.94 -11.54 -10.45
C TYR A 68 7.71 -11.88 -11.92
N VAL A 69 6.68 -11.27 -12.49
CA VAL A 69 6.51 -11.05 -13.93
C VAL A 69 6.62 -9.54 -14.14
N PHE A 70 7.72 -9.10 -14.73
CA PHE A 70 7.97 -7.71 -15.04
C PHE A 70 7.32 -7.32 -16.36
N HIS A 71 6.75 -6.12 -16.40
CA HIS A 71 6.17 -5.48 -17.57
C HIS A 71 6.74 -4.07 -17.69
N TRP A 72 7.28 -3.70 -18.85
CA TRP A 72 7.74 -2.32 -19.12
C TRP A 72 7.38 -1.91 -20.55
N LEU A 73 7.41 -0.60 -20.81
CA LEU A 73 7.17 -0.08 -22.15
C LEU A 73 8.50 0.10 -22.90
N PRO A 74 8.56 -0.20 -24.22
CA PRO A 74 9.80 -0.11 -25.00
C PRO A 74 10.47 1.28 -24.92
N GLU A 75 9.69 2.35 -24.78
CA GLU A 75 10.20 3.72 -24.62
C GLU A 75 10.97 3.96 -23.30
N LYS A 76 10.77 3.09 -22.30
CA LYS A 76 11.53 3.11 -21.04
C LYS A 76 11.80 1.67 -20.59
N PRO A 77 12.88 1.06 -21.10
CA PRO A 77 13.29 -0.27 -20.66
C PRO A 77 13.61 -0.25 -19.16
N LEU A 78 13.43 -1.41 -18.51
CA LEU A 78 13.93 -1.60 -17.16
C LEU A 78 15.45 -1.37 -17.12
N PRO A 79 15.97 -0.66 -16.11
CA PRO A 79 17.41 -0.53 -15.94
C PRO A 79 18.09 -1.91 -15.84
N PRO A 80 19.33 -2.04 -16.34
CA PRO A 80 20.13 -3.24 -16.12
C PRO A 80 20.16 -3.60 -14.64
N GLN A 81 20.07 -4.89 -14.32
CA GLN A 81 20.09 -5.43 -12.96
C GLN A 81 18.86 -5.14 -12.08
N ALA A 82 17.87 -4.35 -12.52
CA ALA A 82 16.70 -4.03 -11.71
C ALA A 82 15.94 -5.31 -11.29
N MET A 83 15.70 -6.21 -12.24
CA MET A 83 15.00 -7.48 -11.98
C MET A 83 15.74 -8.37 -10.98
N GLN A 84 17.06 -8.55 -11.15
CA GLN A 84 17.85 -9.37 -10.22
C GLN A 84 17.94 -8.72 -8.83
N THR A 85 17.99 -7.39 -8.77
CA THR A 85 18.01 -6.66 -7.50
C THR A 85 16.68 -6.78 -6.78
N GLN A 86 15.56 -6.62 -7.48
CA GLN A 86 14.23 -6.81 -6.91
C GLN A 86 14.04 -8.23 -6.36
N GLN A 87 14.45 -9.26 -7.12
CA GLN A 87 14.39 -10.65 -6.66
C GLN A 87 15.25 -10.88 -5.42
N ARG A 88 16.47 -10.33 -5.36
CA ARG A 88 17.34 -10.41 -4.17
C ARG A 88 16.69 -9.78 -2.95
N LEU A 89 16.07 -8.60 -3.08
CA LEU A 89 15.35 -7.95 -1.98
C LEU A 89 14.19 -8.82 -1.46
N PHE A 90 13.46 -9.48 -2.37
CA PHE A 90 12.42 -10.42 -2.01
C PHE A 90 12.98 -11.60 -1.18
N ASP A 91 14.06 -12.21 -1.66
CA ASP A 91 14.70 -13.34 -0.99
C ASP A 91 15.31 -12.94 0.36
N GLU A 92 15.92 -11.76 0.46
CA GLU A 92 16.47 -11.20 1.71
C GLU A 92 15.38 -10.98 2.76
N VAL A 93 14.23 -10.42 2.38
CA VAL A 93 13.11 -10.24 3.32
C VAL A 93 12.55 -11.58 3.76
N CYS A 94 12.34 -12.52 2.84
CA CYS A 94 11.89 -13.87 3.18
C CYS A 94 12.87 -14.56 4.14
N SER A 95 14.18 -14.45 3.88
CA SER A 95 15.23 -14.99 4.75
C SER A 95 15.24 -14.35 6.14
N ARG A 96 15.07 -13.02 6.23
CA ARG A 96 15.02 -12.31 7.52
C ARG A 96 13.78 -12.66 8.33
N LEU A 97 12.67 -12.90 7.65
CA LEU A 97 11.44 -13.34 8.28
C LEU A 97 11.43 -14.85 8.59
N GLY A 98 12.38 -15.62 8.05
CA GLY A 98 12.42 -17.07 8.20
C GLY A 98 11.25 -17.77 7.50
N ILE A 99 10.76 -17.21 6.39
CA ILE A 99 9.59 -17.71 5.66
C ILE A 99 9.92 -18.07 4.21
N HIS A 100 9.07 -18.89 3.62
CA HIS A 100 9.05 -19.15 2.18
C HIS A 100 7.76 -18.60 1.58
N SER A 101 7.87 -17.60 0.71
CA SER A 101 6.71 -17.03 0.01
C SER A 101 6.63 -17.53 -1.44
N PRO A 102 5.55 -18.23 -1.83
CA PRO A 102 5.31 -18.62 -3.22
C PRO A 102 4.66 -17.49 -4.04
N VAL A 103 4.53 -16.28 -3.47
CA VAL A 103 3.84 -15.16 -4.12
C VAL A 103 4.54 -14.78 -5.42
N ARG A 104 3.73 -14.60 -6.46
CA ARG A 104 4.14 -14.03 -7.76
C ARG A 104 3.46 -12.68 -7.95
N ILE A 105 4.26 -11.64 -8.19
CA ILE A 105 3.82 -10.24 -8.35
C ILE A 105 3.92 -9.84 -9.82
N GLN A 106 2.87 -9.23 -10.37
CA GLN A 106 2.89 -8.58 -11.67
C GLN A 106 3.44 -7.16 -11.50
N TYR A 107 4.67 -6.92 -11.93
CA TYR A 107 5.38 -5.66 -11.72
C TYR A 107 5.33 -4.81 -12.99
N TYR A 108 4.50 -3.78 -13.02
CA TYR A 108 4.36 -2.85 -14.13
C TYR A 108 5.18 -1.59 -13.88
N PHE A 109 6.28 -1.46 -14.62
CA PHE A 109 7.17 -0.30 -14.60
C PHE A 109 6.77 0.72 -15.66
N TYR A 110 6.45 1.93 -15.21
CA TYR A 110 5.97 3.03 -16.05
C TYR A 110 7.02 4.11 -16.27
N PRO A 111 6.90 4.86 -17.38
CA PRO A 111 7.77 6.01 -17.62
C PRO A 111 7.60 7.14 -16.61
N ASP A 112 6.36 7.43 -16.25
CA ASP A 112 5.99 8.53 -15.39
C ASP A 112 4.60 8.32 -14.78
N SER A 113 4.28 9.13 -13.78
CA SER A 113 2.98 9.13 -13.10
C SER A 113 1.85 9.60 -14.02
N ALA A 114 2.15 10.39 -15.06
CA ALA A 114 1.18 10.82 -16.07
C ALA A 114 0.67 9.63 -16.89
N THR A 115 1.53 8.64 -17.15
CA THR A 115 1.20 7.40 -17.85
C THR A 115 0.36 6.49 -16.95
N ILE A 116 0.72 6.32 -15.68
CA ILE A 116 -0.13 5.61 -14.71
C ILE A 116 -1.53 6.24 -14.67
N ARG A 117 -1.63 7.57 -14.55
CA ARG A 117 -2.91 8.29 -14.54
C ARG A 117 -3.72 8.08 -15.81
N ARG A 118 -3.08 8.15 -16.98
CA ARG A 118 -3.74 7.95 -18.26
C ARG A 118 -4.32 6.53 -18.39
N GLN A 119 -3.58 5.53 -17.91
CA GLN A 119 -3.94 4.12 -18.05
C GLN A 119 -4.95 3.65 -17.00
N LEU A 120 -4.75 4.02 -15.74
CA LEU A 120 -5.54 3.52 -14.61
C LEU A 120 -6.58 4.52 -14.11
N GLY A 121 -6.53 5.79 -14.54
CA GLY A 121 -7.38 6.86 -14.00
C GLY A 121 -7.00 7.30 -12.59
N LEU A 122 -5.87 6.83 -12.06
CA LEU A 122 -5.43 7.04 -10.69
C LEU A 122 -4.42 8.19 -10.60
N LYS A 123 -4.43 8.92 -9.47
CA LYS A 123 -3.37 9.89 -9.16
C LYS A 123 -2.30 9.19 -8.31
N GLY A 124 -1.03 9.44 -8.62
CA GLY A 124 0.12 8.93 -7.85
C GLY A 124 1.22 8.40 -8.76
N ALA A 125 2.40 8.17 -8.18
CA ALA A 125 3.52 7.50 -8.84
C ALA A 125 3.45 5.96 -8.72
N MET A 126 2.49 5.46 -7.94
CA MET A 126 2.34 4.05 -7.61
C MET A 126 0.87 3.67 -7.40
N TYR A 127 0.53 2.42 -7.70
CA TYR A 127 -0.75 1.79 -7.39
C TYR A 127 -0.55 0.29 -7.17
N VAL A 128 -1.30 -0.27 -6.22
CA VAL A 128 -1.27 -1.70 -5.89
C VAL A 128 -2.67 -2.30 -6.05
N SER A 129 -2.78 -3.37 -6.82
CA SER A 129 -3.96 -4.25 -6.84
C SER A 129 -3.65 -5.50 -6.03
N TRP A 130 -4.18 -5.56 -4.80
CA TRP A 130 -3.97 -6.71 -3.91
C TRP A 130 -4.57 -8.00 -4.48
N THR A 131 -5.79 -7.91 -5.02
CA THR A 131 -6.52 -9.05 -5.60
C THR A 131 -5.78 -9.67 -6.79
N ASP A 132 -5.28 -8.83 -7.69
CA ASP A 132 -4.60 -9.28 -8.91
C ASP A 132 -3.08 -9.47 -8.71
N ARG A 133 -2.57 -9.12 -7.52
CA ARG A 133 -1.13 -9.07 -7.19
C ARG A 133 -0.33 -8.22 -8.16
N GLU A 134 -0.86 -7.05 -8.50
CA GLU A 134 -0.24 -6.12 -9.44
C GLU A 134 0.36 -4.94 -8.67
N LEU A 135 1.62 -4.62 -8.98
CA LEU A 135 2.30 -3.40 -8.55
C LEU A 135 2.56 -2.55 -9.78
N HIS A 136 1.96 -1.37 -9.82
CA HIS A 136 2.16 -0.36 -10.85
C HIS A 136 3.00 0.77 -10.27
N THR A 137 4.18 1.03 -10.83
CA THR A 137 5.09 2.04 -10.26
C THR A 137 5.96 2.69 -11.34
N VAL A 138 6.46 3.88 -11.06
CA VAL A 138 7.53 4.53 -11.84
C VAL A 138 8.93 4.14 -11.38
N ASP A 139 9.03 3.41 -10.28
CA ASP A 139 10.29 2.98 -9.68
C ASP A 139 10.70 1.60 -10.21
N PRO A 140 11.93 1.44 -10.70
CA PRO A 140 12.38 0.17 -11.26
C PRO A 140 12.64 -0.90 -10.19
N ILE A 141 12.74 -0.49 -8.92
CA ILE A 141 12.97 -1.34 -7.76
C ILE A 141 12.08 -0.83 -6.63
N ASP A 142 11.17 -1.67 -6.15
CA ASP A 142 10.32 -1.41 -5.01
C ASP A 142 10.93 -2.00 -3.74
N ARG A 143 10.91 -1.20 -2.68
CA ARG A 143 11.42 -1.57 -1.35
C ARG A 143 10.31 -1.66 -0.30
N HIS A 144 9.07 -1.35 -0.66
CA HIS A 144 7.99 -1.12 0.28
C HIS A 144 6.84 -2.11 0.07
N GLU A 145 6.21 -2.07 -1.10
CA GLU A 145 4.93 -2.77 -1.33
C GLU A 145 5.08 -4.29 -1.43
N PHE A 146 6.22 -4.78 -1.95
CA PHE A 146 6.47 -6.22 -2.05
C PHE A 146 6.48 -6.93 -0.69
N ILE A 147 6.84 -6.21 0.39
CA ILE A 147 6.80 -6.76 1.75
C ILE A 147 5.35 -7.05 2.14
N HIS A 148 4.42 -6.15 1.81
CA HIS A 148 3.00 -6.40 2.04
C HIS A 148 2.52 -7.63 1.29
N PHE A 149 2.92 -7.82 0.02
CA PHE A 149 2.62 -9.02 -0.74
C PHE A 149 3.17 -10.31 -0.10
N ILE A 150 4.39 -10.26 0.44
CA ILE A 150 4.99 -11.40 1.15
C ILE A 150 4.18 -11.76 2.39
N THR A 151 3.66 -10.76 3.10
CA THR A 151 3.02 -10.94 4.41
C THR A 151 1.51 -11.12 4.35
N ASP A 152 0.85 -10.80 3.23
CA ASP A 152 -0.60 -10.92 3.03
C ASP A 152 -1.17 -12.32 3.41
N PRO A 153 -0.50 -13.45 3.10
CA PRO A 153 -0.97 -14.77 3.54
C PRO A 153 -1.06 -14.96 5.07
N TYR A 154 -0.36 -14.13 5.85
CA TYR A 154 -0.38 -14.16 7.30
C TYR A 154 -1.46 -13.24 7.89
N GLY A 155 -2.13 -12.43 7.08
CA GLY A 155 -3.23 -11.56 7.52
C GLY A 155 -3.06 -10.11 7.07
N GLN A 156 -4.16 -9.37 7.17
CA GLN A 156 -4.27 -7.94 6.87
C GLN A 156 -4.44 -7.18 8.20
N PRO A 157 -3.35 -6.92 8.93
CA PRO A 157 -3.39 -6.34 10.27
C PRO A 157 -3.80 -4.85 10.23
N PRO A 158 -4.01 -4.20 11.38
CA PRO A 158 -4.09 -2.74 11.46
C PRO A 158 -2.94 -2.09 10.69
N ARG A 159 -3.22 -0.97 10.01
CA ARG A 159 -2.25 -0.29 9.13
C ARG A 159 -0.93 0.03 9.82
N ALA A 160 -0.95 0.41 11.09
CA ALA A 160 0.26 0.62 11.89
C ALA A 160 1.18 -0.61 11.91
N MET A 161 0.64 -1.82 12.07
CA MET A 161 1.44 -3.04 12.10
C MET A 161 1.94 -3.42 10.70
N ALA A 162 1.10 -3.26 9.67
CA ALA A 162 1.49 -3.51 8.28
C ALA A 162 2.67 -2.62 7.88
N GLU A 163 2.53 -1.30 8.03
CA GLU A 163 3.58 -0.34 7.69
C GLU A 163 4.78 -0.45 8.65
N GLY A 164 4.51 -0.73 9.93
CA GLY A 164 5.54 -0.94 10.94
C GLY A 164 6.50 -2.06 10.57
N LEU A 165 5.98 -3.18 10.02
CA LEU A 165 6.83 -4.26 9.52
C LEU A 165 7.71 -3.84 8.36
N VAL A 166 7.17 -3.09 7.39
CA VAL A 166 7.93 -2.58 6.24
C VAL A 166 9.10 -1.71 6.69
N TYR A 167 8.85 -0.76 7.58
CA TYR A 167 9.86 0.17 8.05
C TYR A 167 10.82 -0.46 9.08
N TYR A 168 10.39 -1.48 9.83
CA TYR A 168 11.29 -2.30 10.64
C TYR A 168 12.26 -3.08 9.75
N LEU A 169 11.76 -3.71 8.68
CA LEU A 169 12.61 -4.43 7.74
C LEU A 169 13.56 -3.46 7.01
N SER A 170 13.12 -2.26 6.68
CA SER A 170 14.00 -1.24 6.09
C SER A 170 15.00 -0.64 7.09
N ASP A 171 14.75 -0.77 8.39
CA ASP A 171 15.45 -0.12 9.52
C ASP A 171 15.76 1.38 9.30
N ASN A 172 14.86 2.07 8.59
CA ASN A 172 15.11 3.44 8.17
C ASN A 172 13.80 4.19 7.93
N PHE A 173 13.66 5.35 8.57
CA PHE A 173 12.67 6.35 8.24
C PHE A 173 13.34 7.72 8.13
N ALA A 174 13.19 8.39 6.98
CA ALA A 174 13.80 9.69 6.70
C ALA A 174 15.33 9.76 6.97
N GLY A 175 16.04 8.65 6.74
CA GLY A 175 17.49 8.54 6.92
C GLY A 175 17.94 8.05 8.31
N TYR A 176 17.03 7.76 9.22
CA TYR A 176 17.36 7.40 10.61
C TYR A 176 16.73 6.07 11.05
N PRO A 177 17.38 5.32 11.96
CA PRO A 177 16.80 4.12 12.55
C PRO A 177 15.48 4.41 13.28
N VAL A 178 14.47 3.59 13.03
CA VAL A 178 13.10 3.80 13.55
C VAL A 178 13.05 3.80 15.08
N ASP A 179 13.89 2.99 15.72
CA ASP A 179 14.01 2.91 17.18
C ASP A 179 14.57 4.20 17.78
N LYS A 180 15.53 4.87 17.12
CA LYS A 180 16.07 6.16 17.59
C LYS A 180 15.00 7.24 17.53
N ILE A 181 14.21 7.28 16.46
CA ILE A 181 13.10 8.22 16.33
C ILE A 181 12.04 7.97 17.42
N ALA A 182 11.69 6.70 17.68
CA ALA A 182 10.74 6.36 18.74
C ALA A 182 11.27 6.73 20.14
N ALA A 183 12.55 6.48 20.43
CA ALA A 183 13.19 6.85 21.68
C ALA A 183 13.22 8.36 21.90
N TYR A 184 13.59 9.10 20.86
CA TYR A 184 13.54 10.56 20.82
C TYR A 184 12.13 11.09 21.12
N ARG A 185 11.10 10.52 20.49
CA ARG A 185 9.70 10.90 20.73
C ARG A 185 9.26 10.60 22.15
N LEU A 186 9.67 9.46 22.71
CA LEU A 186 9.41 9.13 24.10
C LEU A 186 10.05 10.17 25.04
N HIS A 187 11.31 10.54 24.80
CA HIS A 187 12.04 11.51 25.62
C HIS A 187 11.36 12.88 25.67
N TYR A 188 10.88 13.37 24.53
CA TYR A 188 10.21 14.68 24.44
C TYR A 188 8.69 14.65 24.69
N GLY A 189 8.12 13.52 25.13
CA GLY A 189 6.68 13.40 25.38
C GLY A 189 5.81 13.48 24.10
N GLN A 190 6.38 13.12 22.95
CA GLN A 190 5.76 13.16 21.62
C GLN A 190 5.42 11.76 21.09
N LEU A 191 5.45 10.73 21.95
CA LEU A 191 5.11 9.38 21.57
C LEU A 191 3.59 9.27 21.39
N VAL A 192 3.15 8.87 20.20
CA VAL A 192 1.72 8.65 19.92
C VAL A 192 1.20 7.50 20.79
N PRO A 193 0.04 7.66 21.47
CA PRO A 193 -0.58 6.56 22.21
C PRO A 193 -0.86 5.36 21.31
N LEU A 194 -0.56 4.15 21.78
CA LEU A 194 -0.71 2.95 20.96
C LEU A 194 -2.17 2.72 20.53
N SER A 195 -3.15 3.12 21.35
CA SER A 195 -4.57 3.06 20.98
C SER A 195 -4.91 3.91 19.75
N GLN A 196 -4.24 5.05 19.55
CA GLN A 196 -4.39 5.89 18.36
C GLN A 196 -3.67 5.28 17.15
N LEU A 197 -2.54 4.60 17.34
CA LEU A 197 -1.83 3.94 16.24
C LEU A 197 -2.62 2.77 15.67
N ILE A 198 -3.27 1.97 16.52
CA ILE A 198 -4.03 0.79 16.09
C ILE A 198 -5.36 1.17 15.45
N ASN A 199 -5.97 2.28 15.90
CA ASN A 199 -7.19 2.77 15.29
C ASN A 199 -6.92 3.32 13.87
N TYR A 200 -7.53 2.72 12.86
CA TYR A 200 -7.30 3.11 11.47
C TYR A 200 -7.62 4.59 11.20
N GLY A 201 -8.74 5.09 11.73
CA GLY A 201 -9.21 6.45 11.48
C GLY A 201 -8.29 7.51 12.08
N GLU A 202 -7.73 7.24 13.26
CA GLU A 202 -6.77 8.13 13.90
C GLU A 202 -5.39 8.04 13.22
N PHE A 203 -4.91 6.83 12.92
CA PHE A 203 -3.63 6.61 12.25
C PHE A 203 -3.51 7.39 10.94
N VAL A 204 -4.55 7.41 10.10
CA VAL A 204 -4.53 8.11 8.81
C VAL A 204 -4.65 9.64 8.92
N ARG A 205 -5.11 10.15 10.07
CA ARG A 205 -5.22 11.60 10.33
C ARG A 205 -3.94 12.18 10.92
N LEU A 206 -3.20 11.37 11.66
CA LEU A 206 -1.92 11.76 12.23
C LEU A 206 -0.84 11.83 11.14
N ASP A 207 0.14 12.72 11.36
CA ASP A 207 1.28 12.83 10.47
C ASP A 207 2.10 11.52 10.48
N ARG A 208 2.43 11.00 9.28
CA ARG A 208 3.16 9.74 9.11
C ARG A 208 4.52 9.75 9.83
N SER A 209 5.17 10.90 9.93
CA SER A 209 6.43 11.03 10.68
C SER A 209 6.26 10.72 12.16
N LEU A 210 5.06 10.94 12.72
CA LEU A 210 4.72 10.62 14.11
C LEU A 210 4.38 9.14 14.29
N THR A 211 3.64 8.56 13.35
CA THR A 211 3.04 7.23 13.52
C THR A 211 3.94 6.09 13.05
N ILE A 212 4.56 6.24 11.87
CA ILE A 212 5.29 5.16 11.21
C ILE A 212 6.52 4.71 12.01
N PRO A 213 7.43 5.60 12.48
CA PRO A 213 8.61 5.15 13.23
C PRO A 213 8.23 4.48 14.54
N VAL A 214 7.15 4.94 15.18
CA VAL A 214 6.66 4.38 16.44
C VAL A 214 6.10 2.98 16.22
N ALA A 215 5.29 2.79 15.19
CA ALA A 215 4.75 1.49 14.83
C ALA A 215 5.85 0.49 14.37
N ALA A 216 6.85 0.99 13.64
CA ALA A 216 8.01 0.21 13.22
C ALA A 216 8.89 -0.20 14.40
N SER A 217 9.14 0.71 15.34
CA SER A 217 9.88 0.40 16.57
C SER A 217 9.15 -0.64 17.42
N LEU A 218 7.83 -0.50 17.61
CA LEU A 218 7.03 -1.50 18.33
C LEU A 218 7.09 -2.86 17.64
N THR A 219 6.93 -2.89 16.32
CA THR A 219 7.05 -4.12 15.51
C THR A 219 8.42 -4.78 15.69
N GLY A 220 9.50 -4.01 15.58
CA GLY A 220 10.85 -4.50 15.79
C GLY A 220 11.10 -5.01 17.20
N PHE A 221 10.56 -4.33 18.21
CA PHE A 221 10.61 -4.79 19.60
C PHE A 221 9.94 -6.15 19.77
N LEU A 222 8.72 -6.33 19.22
CA LEU A 222 8.01 -7.60 19.30
C LEU A 222 8.79 -8.73 18.63
N ILE A 223 9.31 -8.50 17.43
CA ILE A 223 10.09 -9.49 16.67
C ILE A 223 11.39 -9.84 17.40
N ARG A 224 12.17 -8.85 17.86
CA ARG A 224 13.44 -9.11 18.56
C ARG A 224 13.25 -9.79 19.91
N ARG A 225 12.16 -9.47 20.63
CA ARG A 225 11.91 -9.98 21.99
C ARG A 225 11.27 -11.36 21.99
N PHE A 226 10.36 -11.62 21.05
CA PHE A 226 9.50 -12.82 21.04
C PHE A 226 9.68 -13.70 19.80
N GLY A 227 10.45 -13.26 18.81
CA GLY A 227 10.71 -14.00 17.58
C GLY A 227 9.71 -13.70 16.46
N THR A 228 10.15 -13.92 15.23
CA THR A 228 9.33 -13.67 14.04
C THR A 228 8.11 -14.58 13.96
N GLU A 229 8.22 -15.84 14.38
CA GLU A 229 7.11 -16.81 14.35
C GLU A 229 5.88 -16.30 15.12
N LYS A 230 6.09 -15.83 16.36
CA LYS A 230 5.02 -15.23 17.17
C LYS A 230 4.46 -13.96 16.55
N TYR A 231 5.31 -13.15 15.93
CA TYR A 231 4.84 -11.95 15.24
C TYR A 231 3.94 -12.30 14.04
N LEU A 232 4.29 -13.33 13.26
CA LEU A 232 3.45 -13.80 12.16
C LEU A 232 2.14 -14.44 12.65
N GLU A 233 2.16 -15.15 13.78
CA GLU A 233 0.93 -15.61 14.45
C GLU A 233 0.05 -14.41 14.85
N LEU A 234 0.64 -13.36 15.41
CA LEU A 234 -0.07 -12.13 15.75
C LEU A 234 -0.77 -11.55 14.52
N LEU A 235 -0.08 -11.43 13.37
CA LEU A 235 -0.67 -10.89 12.14
C LEU A 235 -1.96 -11.63 11.76
N GLY A 236 -1.99 -12.95 11.92
CA GLY A 236 -3.17 -13.77 11.62
C GLY A 236 -4.32 -13.50 12.58
N ARG A 237 -4.02 -13.33 13.88
CA ARG A 237 -5.04 -13.04 14.90
C ARG A 237 -5.62 -11.64 14.80
N ILE A 238 -4.84 -10.67 14.30
CA ILE A 238 -5.30 -9.28 14.13
C ILE A 238 -5.76 -8.99 12.70
N ASN A 239 -5.97 -10.02 11.87
CA ASN A 239 -6.50 -9.86 10.53
C ASN A 239 -7.87 -9.14 10.54
N GLY A 240 -7.96 -7.99 9.87
CA GLY A 240 -9.17 -7.16 9.84
C GLY A 240 -9.47 -6.40 11.13
N VAL A 241 -8.61 -6.48 12.15
CA VAL A 241 -8.75 -5.69 13.38
C VAL A 241 -8.43 -4.22 13.11
N ASN A 242 -9.24 -3.31 13.65
CA ASN A 242 -9.08 -1.87 13.48
C ASN A 242 -9.40 -1.05 14.75
N SER A 243 -9.50 -1.71 15.90
CA SER A 243 -9.77 -1.11 17.21
C SER A 243 -8.84 -1.66 18.27
N TRP A 244 -8.76 -0.97 19.41
CA TRP A 244 -7.77 -1.20 20.44
C TRP A 244 -8.00 -2.49 21.22
N GLU A 245 -9.22 -2.76 21.65
CA GLU A 245 -9.53 -3.87 22.56
C GLU A 245 -9.29 -5.25 21.93
N PRO A 246 -9.73 -5.53 20.67
CA PRO A 246 -9.41 -6.80 20.01
C PRO A 246 -7.92 -6.95 19.76
N PHE A 247 -7.21 -5.85 19.45
CA PHE A 247 -5.76 -5.87 19.27
C PHE A 247 -5.04 -6.21 20.57
N ALA A 248 -5.36 -5.53 21.68
CA ALA A 248 -4.78 -5.79 22.99
C ALA A 248 -5.03 -7.24 23.44
N SER A 249 -6.24 -7.77 23.18
CA SER A 249 -6.58 -9.18 23.47
C SER A 249 -5.73 -10.16 22.65
N ALA A 250 -5.48 -9.86 21.37
CA ALA A 250 -4.64 -10.70 20.52
C ALA A 250 -3.16 -10.66 20.96
N ILE A 251 -2.65 -9.50 21.38
CA ILE A 251 -1.32 -9.36 21.97
C ILE A 251 -1.17 -10.27 23.19
N GLU A 252 -2.11 -10.21 24.13
CA GLU A 252 -2.08 -11.05 25.33
C GLU A 252 -2.14 -12.53 24.99
N ALA A 253 -2.97 -12.93 24.03
CA ALA A 253 -3.08 -14.32 23.60
C ALA A 253 -1.78 -14.89 22.99
N VAL A 254 -1.00 -14.09 22.26
CA VAL A 254 0.23 -14.54 21.57
C VAL A 254 1.45 -14.47 22.49
N TYR A 255 1.56 -13.39 23.26
CA TYR A 255 2.76 -13.09 24.04
C TYR A 255 2.63 -13.47 25.51
N GLY A 256 1.43 -13.74 26.02
CA GLY A 256 1.17 -14.00 27.43
C GLY A 256 1.41 -12.77 28.31
N MET A 257 1.38 -11.58 27.73
CA MET A 257 1.61 -10.29 28.39
C MET A 257 0.49 -9.33 28.01
N SER A 258 -0.01 -8.59 29.00
CA SER A 258 -0.98 -7.55 28.72
C SER A 258 -0.36 -6.48 27.82
N MET A 259 -1.21 -5.75 27.09
CA MET A 259 -0.74 -4.64 26.26
C MET A 259 -0.04 -3.55 27.08
N VAL A 260 -0.43 -3.36 28.34
CA VAL A 260 0.22 -2.43 29.29
C VAL A 260 1.64 -2.88 29.61
N ASP A 261 1.84 -4.17 29.85
CA ASP A 261 3.17 -4.73 30.15
C ASP A 261 4.09 -4.67 28.91
N ILE A 262 3.56 -4.97 27.73
CA ILE A 262 4.27 -4.83 26.45
C ILE A 262 4.70 -3.37 26.22
N GLU A 263 3.79 -2.41 26.39
CA GLU A 263 4.09 -1.00 26.23
C GLU A 263 5.13 -0.53 27.26
N GLY A 264 5.01 -0.98 28.51
CA GLY A 264 5.97 -0.69 29.58
C GLY A 264 7.37 -1.21 29.26
N ALA A 265 7.48 -2.46 28.83
CA ALA A 265 8.74 -3.09 28.46
C ALA A 265 9.37 -2.43 27.22
N TRP A 266 8.58 -2.12 26.20
CA TRP A 266 9.05 -1.41 25.02
C TRP A 266 9.54 0.00 25.34
N LYS A 267 8.80 0.77 26.16
CA LYS A 267 9.26 2.10 26.62
C LYS A 267 10.55 2.00 27.45
N ALA A 268 10.71 0.95 28.26
CA ALA A 268 11.96 0.72 28.98
C ALA A 268 13.13 0.44 28.02
N TYR A 269 12.91 -0.37 26.98
CA TYR A 269 13.88 -0.58 25.89
C TYR A 269 14.28 0.74 25.23
N LEU A 270 13.30 1.58 24.85
CA LEU A 270 13.55 2.87 24.22
C LEU A 270 14.37 3.85 25.07
N ARG A 271 14.22 3.84 26.40
CA ARG A 271 15.02 4.69 27.30
C ARG A 271 16.51 4.35 27.28
N GLY A 272 16.90 3.15 26.84
CA GLY A 272 18.28 2.73 26.68
C GLY A 272 18.90 3.10 25.33
N ILE A 273 18.14 3.73 24.42
CA ILE A 273 18.60 4.03 23.06
C ILE A 273 19.16 5.43 22.99
N ASP A 274 20.39 5.54 22.48
CA ASP A 274 21.00 6.82 22.15
C ASP A 274 20.45 7.37 20.82
N PHE A 275 19.96 8.59 20.87
CA PHE A 275 19.41 9.34 19.74
C PHE A 275 20.12 10.69 19.55
N SER A 276 21.32 10.88 20.10
CA SER A 276 22.06 12.15 20.05
C SER A 276 22.35 12.66 18.63
N GLU A 277 22.33 11.78 17.63
CA GLU A 277 22.53 12.12 16.22
C GLU A 277 21.28 12.73 15.55
N LEU A 278 20.11 12.64 16.18
CA LEU A 278 18.89 13.20 15.62
C LEU A 278 18.85 14.73 15.78
N PRO A 279 18.30 15.46 14.80
CA PRO A 279 18.12 16.89 14.92
C PRO A 279 17.10 17.23 16.01
N LYS A 280 17.20 18.45 16.56
CA LYS A 280 16.28 18.99 17.57
C LYS A 280 14.80 19.01 17.09
N PRO A 281 13.83 19.13 18.01
CA PRO A 281 12.42 18.92 17.68
C PRO A 281 11.92 19.88 16.61
N GLY A 282 11.24 19.34 15.59
CA GLY A 282 10.65 20.10 14.48
C GLY A 282 11.22 19.80 13.09
N ASN A 283 12.39 19.13 13.00
CA ASN A 283 13.12 18.97 11.73
C ASN A 283 13.14 17.54 11.14
N VAL A 284 12.63 16.52 11.85
CA VAL A 284 12.50 15.17 11.28
C VAL A 284 11.22 15.09 10.45
N GLN A 285 11.28 15.58 9.21
CA GLN A 285 10.18 15.46 8.26
C GLN A 285 10.43 14.31 7.28
N SER A 286 9.36 13.61 6.91
CA SER A 286 9.36 12.63 5.82
C SER A 286 9.69 13.33 4.50
N SER A 287 10.73 12.87 3.79
CA SER A 287 10.93 13.22 2.36
C SER A 287 9.89 12.55 1.46
N ASP A 288 9.24 11.48 1.95
CA ASP A 288 8.23 10.73 1.22
C ASP A 288 6.90 11.48 1.33
N LYS A 289 6.65 12.38 0.38
CA LYS A 289 5.29 12.77 0.02
C LYS A 289 4.77 11.77 -1.03
N PRO A 290 3.53 11.28 -0.89
CA PRO A 290 2.93 10.38 -1.88
C PRO A 290 2.81 11.02 -3.27
#